data_AF-A0A9X0CZI3-F1
#
_entry.id   AF-A0A9X0CZI3-F1
#
_cell.length_a   1.000
_cell.length_b   1.000
_cell.length_c   1.000
_cell.angle_alpha   90.00
_cell.angle_beta   90.00
_cell.angle_gamma   90.00
#
_symmetry.space_group_name_H-M   'P 1'
#
loop_
_entity.id
_entity.type
_entity.pdbx_description
1 polymer ?
#
loop_
_entity_poly.entity_id
_entity_poly.type
_entity_poly.pdbx_seq_one_letter_code
_entity_poly.pdbx_strand_id
1 'polypeptide(L)'
;MSCDEDQEDEREVLRSIYEVDEKFIEVNATTFQYKFGEDGHYKSFLLEVSWPQDYPTCLPNINLDAFYNKHISSKVKDTITYRIKEQCEMCLGSAMTYSIFDWSKEHEEELMEDQQEQESKEEQIPNQEANSQSKKKEKKEILTKNQKRRLAERTNYKGERGRGWNWVDVVKHLSKTANS
;
A
#
# COMPACT_ATOMS: atom_id res chain seq x y z
N MET A 1 2.75 1.40 36.82
CA MET A 1 2.08 1.06 35.57
C MET A 1 3.10 0.29 34.76
N SER A 2 2.77 -0.92 34.34
CA SER A 2 3.56 -1.63 33.34
C SER A 2 3.32 -0.99 31.98
N CYS A 3 4.30 -1.02 31.06
CA CYS A 3 4.10 -0.58 29.67
C CYS A 3 2.90 -1.30 29.03
N ASP A 4 2.65 -2.56 29.39
CA ASP A 4 1.50 -3.32 28.89
C ASP A 4 0.15 -2.76 29.38
N GLU A 5 0.09 -2.27 30.62
CA GLU A 5 -1.11 -1.65 31.19
C GLU A 5 -1.38 -0.30 30.50
N ASP A 6 -0.34 0.52 30.35
CA ASP A 6 -0.44 1.82 29.66
C ASP A 6 -0.88 1.66 28.20
N GLN A 7 -0.41 0.59 27.52
CA GLN A 7 -0.82 0.26 26.15
C GLN A 7 -2.29 -0.19 26.08
N GLU A 8 -2.77 -1.02 27.01
CA GLU A 8 -4.18 -1.43 27.01
C GLU A 8 -5.10 -0.23 27.26
N ASP A 9 -4.76 0.60 28.25
CA ASP A 9 -5.52 1.81 28.56
C ASP A 9 -5.58 2.75 27.35
N GLU A 10 -4.46 3.00 26.67
CA GLU A 10 -4.45 3.83 25.44
C GLU A 10 -5.28 3.20 24.32
N ARG A 11 -5.19 1.88 24.13
CA ARG A 11 -5.95 1.16 23.10
C ARG A 11 -7.46 1.26 23.32
N GLU A 12 -7.93 1.11 24.55
CA GLU A 12 -9.35 1.29 24.88
C GLU A 12 -9.81 2.71 24.59
N VAL A 13 -8.99 3.71 24.94
CA VAL A 13 -9.26 5.12 24.64
C VAL A 13 -9.33 5.36 23.14
N LEU A 14 -8.38 4.86 22.35
CA LEU A 14 -8.37 4.99 20.89
C LEU A 14 -9.63 4.37 20.27
N ARG A 15 -10.03 3.17 20.72
CA ARG A 15 -11.28 2.53 20.26
C ARG A 15 -12.50 3.39 20.56
N SER A 16 -12.56 4.02 21.74
CA SER A 16 -13.66 4.90 22.10
C SER A 16 -13.69 6.19 21.28
N ILE A 17 -12.53 6.76 20.93
CA ILE A 17 -12.43 7.99 20.13
C ILE A 17 -12.80 7.72 18.67
N TYR A 18 -12.34 6.60 18.12
CA TYR A 18 -12.46 6.26 16.70
C TYR A 18 -13.52 5.21 16.37
N GLU A 19 -14.43 4.88 17.30
CA GLU A 19 -15.47 3.84 17.12
C GLU A 19 -16.26 3.96 15.81
N VAL A 20 -16.48 5.20 15.36
CA VAL A 20 -17.27 5.54 14.17
C VAL A 20 -16.41 6.13 13.04
N ASP A 21 -15.09 6.21 13.19
CA ASP A 21 -14.19 6.77 12.18
C ASP A 21 -13.66 5.68 11.25
N GLU A 22 -14.21 5.61 10.03
CA GLU A 22 -13.80 4.64 9.00
C GLU A 22 -12.34 4.82 8.53
N LYS A 23 -11.72 5.97 8.82
CA LYS A 23 -10.31 6.24 8.47
C LYS A 23 -9.34 5.55 9.42
N PHE A 24 -9.78 5.19 10.62
CA PHE A 24 -8.98 4.51 11.63
C PHE A 24 -9.15 2.99 11.50
N ILE A 25 -8.04 2.26 11.49
CA ILE A 25 -8.02 0.81 11.43
C ILE A 25 -7.08 0.29 12.51
N GLU A 26 -7.62 -0.51 13.42
CA GLU A 26 -6.82 -1.34 14.32
C GLU A 26 -6.43 -2.63 13.60
N VAL A 27 -5.16 -2.78 13.23
CA VAL A 27 -4.64 -3.96 12.51
C VAL A 27 -4.44 -5.12 13.47
N ASN A 28 -3.90 -4.80 14.65
CA ASN A 28 -3.73 -5.71 15.78
C ASN A 28 -3.62 -4.89 17.07
N ALA A 29 -3.47 -5.56 18.22
CA ALA A 29 -3.44 -4.89 19.52
C ALA A 29 -2.41 -3.75 19.58
N THR A 30 -1.23 -3.90 18.97
CA THR A 30 -0.16 -2.90 19.06
C THR A 30 0.05 -2.11 17.77
N THR A 31 -0.81 -2.27 16.75
CA THR A 31 -0.61 -1.64 15.43
C THR A 31 -1.89 -0.98 14.95
N PHE A 32 -1.77 0.30 14.67
CA PHE A 32 -2.88 1.18 14.31
C PHE A 32 -2.55 1.91 13.01
N GLN A 33 -3.56 2.09 12.18
CA GLN A 33 -3.44 2.81 10.92
C GLN A 33 -4.48 3.93 10.88
N TYR A 34 -4.09 5.10 10.37
CA TYR A 34 -5.01 6.20 10.11
C TYR A 34 -4.80 6.76 8.70
N LYS A 35 -5.91 6.97 8.00
CA LYS A 35 -5.93 7.49 6.63
C LYS A 35 -6.16 8.99 6.60
N PHE A 36 -5.26 9.72 5.96
CA PHE A 36 -5.30 11.18 5.81
C PHE A 36 -5.64 11.57 4.37
N GLY A 37 -6.30 12.71 4.21
CA GLY A 37 -6.81 13.21 2.93
C GLY A 37 -8.02 12.46 2.38
N GLU A 38 -8.28 12.69 1.10
CA GLU A 38 -9.39 12.11 0.33
C GLU A 38 -9.01 10.80 -0.36
N ASP A 39 -9.94 9.84 -0.37
CA ASP A 39 -9.77 8.53 -0.98
C ASP A 39 -9.39 8.61 -2.47
N GLY A 40 -8.20 8.09 -2.80
CA GLY A 40 -7.70 8.06 -4.17
C GLY A 40 -7.04 9.37 -4.64
N HIS A 41 -6.97 10.39 -3.79
CA HIS A 41 -6.25 11.62 -4.09
C HIS A 41 -4.73 11.43 -3.96
N TYR A 42 -3.93 12.06 -4.83
CA TYR A 42 -2.47 11.94 -4.82
C TYR A 42 -1.79 12.56 -3.58
N LYS A 43 -2.54 13.35 -2.81
CA LYS A 43 -2.14 13.87 -1.49
C LYS A 43 -2.73 13.11 -0.29
N SER A 44 -3.34 11.96 -0.52
CA SER A 44 -3.76 11.08 0.58
C SER A 44 -2.63 10.15 1.00
N PHE A 45 -2.59 9.79 2.29
CA PHE A 45 -1.61 8.86 2.82
C PHE A 45 -2.17 8.06 3.98
N LEU A 46 -1.56 6.91 4.26
CA LEU A 46 -1.88 6.01 5.36
C LEU A 46 -0.70 5.98 6.32
N LEU A 47 -0.90 6.44 7.54
CA LEU A 47 0.11 6.37 8.59
C LEU A 47 -0.12 5.11 9.42
N GLU A 48 0.92 4.28 9.55
CA GLU A 48 0.91 3.16 10.47
C GLU A 48 1.80 3.47 11.68
N VAL A 49 1.26 3.24 12.86
CA VAL A 49 1.94 3.37 14.15
C VAL A 49 1.91 2.01 14.82
N SER A 50 3.08 1.49 15.22
CA SER A 50 3.17 0.26 16.00
C SER A 50 3.94 0.45 17.29
N TRP A 51 3.43 -0.14 18.37
CA TRP A 51 3.98 -0.03 19.71
C TRP A 51 5.01 -1.14 19.96
N PRO A 52 6.28 -0.81 20.21
CA PRO A 52 7.23 -1.76 20.77
C PRO A 52 6.87 -2.11 22.22
N GLN A 53 7.49 -3.15 22.76
CA GLN A 53 7.23 -3.63 24.13
C GLN A 53 7.44 -2.55 25.19
N ASP A 54 8.43 -1.67 25.01
CA ASP A 54 8.77 -0.63 25.99
C ASP A 54 7.96 0.67 25.77
N TYR A 55 7.01 0.72 24.83
CA TYR A 55 6.15 1.90 24.64
C TYR A 55 5.17 2.06 25.83
N PRO A 56 4.91 3.27 26.35
CA PRO A 56 5.29 4.59 25.81
C PRO A 56 6.63 5.16 26.31
N THR A 57 7.43 4.38 27.03
CA THR A 57 8.75 4.83 27.51
C THR A 57 9.79 4.97 26.39
N CYS A 58 9.50 4.38 25.22
CA CYS A 58 10.22 4.59 23.99
C CYS A 58 9.27 5.04 22.85
N LEU A 59 9.86 5.49 21.75
CA LEU A 59 9.10 5.97 20.60
C LEU A 59 8.37 4.81 19.89
N PRO A 60 7.17 5.06 19.35
CA PRO A 60 6.51 4.08 18.50
C PRO A 60 7.24 3.96 17.16
N ASN A 61 7.05 2.82 16.50
CA ASN A 61 7.55 2.61 15.14
C ASN A 61 6.57 3.21 14.13
N ILE A 62 7.05 4.17 13.35
CA ILE A 62 6.28 4.84 12.30
C ILE A 62 6.57 4.17 10.95
N ASN A 63 5.52 3.79 10.23
CA ASN A 63 5.61 3.14 8.92
C ASN A 63 4.72 3.84 7.88
N LEU A 64 5.31 4.15 6.73
CA LEU A 64 4.65 4.77 5.57
C LEU A 64 4.80 3.92 4.29
N ASP A 65 5.24 2.65 4.40
CA ASP A 65 5.48 1.75 3.27
C ASP A 65 4.29 0.82 2.96
N ALA A 66 3.13 1.11 3.53
CA ALA A 66 1.88 0.50 3.12
C ALA A 66 1.66 0.67 1.61
N PHE A 67 1.03 -0.34 0.97
CA PHE A 67 0.72 -0.32 -0.47
C PHE A 67 -0.06 0.94 -0.87
N TYR A 68 -0.90 1.45 0.04
CA TYR A 68 -1.66 2.68 -0.16
C TYR A 68 -0.76 3.87 -0.50
N ASN A 69 0.44 3.97 0.07
CA ASN A 69 1.36 5.11 -0.06
C ASN A 69 2.31 5.01 -1.26
N LYS A 70 2.04 4.12 -2.23
CA LYS A 70 2.94 3.89 -3.37
C LYS A 70 3.09 5.09 -4.29
N HIS A 71 2.09 5.96 -4.36
CA HIS A 71 2.14 7.20 -5.12
C HIS A 71 2.94 8.31 -4.43
N ILE A 72 3.27 8.13 -3.15
CA ILE A 72 3.98 9.14 -2.36
C ILE A 72 5.49 9.00 -2.61
N SER A 73 6.11 10.11 -2.98
CA SER A 73 7.56 10.12 -3.21
C SER A 73 8.33 9.85 -1.91
N SER A 74 9.47 9.16 -2.01
CA SER A 74 10.31 8.86 -0.84
C SER A 74 10.70 10.12 -0.05
N LYS A 75 10.99 11.23 -0.75
CA LYS A 75 11.29 12.52 -0.12
C LYS A 75 10.17 12.98 0.81
N VAL A 76 8.91 12.89 0.36
CA VAL A 76 7.74 13.28 1.16
C VAL A 76 7.57 12.31 2.34
N LYS A 77 7.74 11.01 2.14
CA LYS A 77 7.69 10.03 3.24
C LYS A 77 8.74 10.31 4.32
N ASP A 78 9.96 10.66 3.90
CA ASP A 78 11.06 10.99 4.82
C ASP A 78 10.72 12.25 5.63
N THR A 79 10.17 13.28 4.98
CA THR A 79 9.70 14.51 5.65
C THR A 79 8.60 14.20 6.66
N ILE A 80 7.58 13.43 6.27
CA ILE A 80 6.47 13.04 7.17
C ILE A 80 7.02 12.28 8.37
N THR A 81 7.86 11.27 8.13
CA THR A 81 8.46 10.46 9.19
C THR A 81 9.29 11.32 10.14
N TYR A 82 10.07 12.27 9.61
CA TYR A 82 10.87 13.18 10.42
C TYR A 82 9.98 14.05 11.33
N ARG A 83 8.97 14.71 10.76
CA ARG A 83 8.08 15.59 11.53
C ARG A 83 7.26 14.84 12.59
N ILE A 84 6.76 13.65 12.25
CA ILE A 84 6.04 12.81 13.21
C ILE A 84 6.96 12.35 14.34
N LYS A 85 8.23 12.01 14.05
CA LYS A 85 9.19 11.66 15.09
C LYS A 85 9.44 12.82 16.07
N GLU A 86 9.52 14.06 15.59
CA GLU A 86 9.62 15.24 16.46
C GLU A 86 8.42 15.31 17.42
N GLN A 87 7.20 15.04 16.94
CA GLN A 87 6.01 15.00 17.81
C GLN A 87 6.05 13.84 18.81
N CYS A 88 6.52 12.66 18.39
CA CYS A 88 6.68 11.52 19.28
C CYS A 88 7.68 11.83 20.42
N GLU A 89 8.77 12.53 20.13
CA GLU A 89 9.75 12.96 21.13
C GLU A 89 9.14 13.94 22.15
N MET A 90 8.25 14.82 21.71
CA MET A 90 7.53 15.75 22.60
C MET A 90 6.54 15.06 23.55
N CYS A 91 6.01 13.90 23.15
CA CYS A 91 5.02 13.13 23.90
C CYS A 91 5.62 11.90 24.62
N LEU A 92 6.95 11.77 24.65
CA LEU A 92 7.63 10.60 25.22
C LEU A 92 7.23 10.36 26.69
N GLY A 93 6.96 9.10 27.02
CA GLY A 93 6.52 8.70 28.36
C GLY A 93 5.01 8.86 28.62
N SER A 94 4.22 9.16 27.59
CA SER A 94 2.76 9.23 27.65
C SER A 94 2.11 8.61 26.42
N ALA A 95 0.79 8.42 26.45
CA ALA A 95 0.02 7.96 25.30
C ALA A 95 0.15 8.96 24.14
N MET A 96 0.72 8.52 23.01
CA MET A 96 1.09 9.42 21.90
C MET A 96 0.21 9.26 20.67
N THR A 97 -0.45 8.12 20.49
CA THR A 97 -1.03 7.72 19.19
C THR A 97 -2.14 8.66 18.76
N TYR A 98 -3.03 9.02 19.68
CA TYR A 98 -4.07 10.02 19.43
C TYR A 98 -3.44 11.37 19.03
N SER A 99 -2.47 11.86 19.81
CA SER A 99 -1.80 13.14 19.54
C SER A 99 -1.07 13.16 18.20
N ILE A 100 -0.44 12.05 17.81
CA ILE A 100 0.23 11.91 16.51
C ILE A 100 -0.80 11.98 15.37
N PHE A 101 -1.93 11.27 15.51
CA PHE A 101 -2.97 11.30 14.48
C PHE A 101 -3.67 12.64 14.38
N ASP A 102 -4.00 13.26 15.51
CA ASP A 102 -4.63 14.57 15.57
C ASP A 102 -3.71 15.64 14.97
N TRP A 103 -2.43 15.66 15.36
CA TRP A 103 -1.43 16.56 14.78
C TRP A 103 -1.25 16.33 13.28
N SER A 104 -1.14 15.07 12.84
CA SER A 104 -0.98 14.75 11.42
C SER A 104 -2.19 15.17 10.60
N LYS A 105 -3.38 15.18 11.20
CA LYS A 105 -4.63 15.64 10.57
C LYS A 105 -4.64 17.15 10.40
N GLU A 106 -4.21 17.89 11.42
CA GLU A 106 -4.11 19.35 11.36
C GLU A 106 -3.04 19.83 10.35
N HIS A 107 -2.00 19.04 10.15
CA HIS A 107 -0.88 19.36 9.27
C HIS A 107 -0.87 18.57 7.94
N GLU A 108 -1.96 17.90 7.56
CA GLU A 108 -1.97 17.01 6.39
C GLU A 108 -1.63 17.73 5.08
N GLU A 109 -2.04 19.00 4.94
CA GLU A 109 -1.73 19.82 3.77
C GLU A 109 -0.24 20.22 3.70
N GLU A 110 0.36 20.58 4.84
CA GLU A 110 1.80 20.93 4.95
C GLU A 110 2.66 19.69 4.69
N LEU A 111 2.29 18.56 5.28
CA LEU A 111 2.97 17.28 5.11
C LEU A 111 3.00 16.82 3.64
N MET A 112 2.00 17.21 2.86
CA MET A 112 1.84 16.87 1.44
C MET A 112 2.07 18.07 0.50
N GLU A 113 2.74 19.13 0.97
CA GLU A 113 3.03 20.33 0.16
C GLU A 113 3.97 20.00 -1.01
N ASP A 114 5.06 19.30 -0.70
CA ASP A 114 6.09 18.86 -1.65
C ASP A 114 5.64 17.71 -2.57
N GLN A 115 4.46 17.12 -2.30
CA GLN A 115 3.92 16.04 -3.11
C GLN A 115 3.34 16.60 -4.41
N GLN A 116 4.03 16.32 -5.49
CA GLN A 116 3.55 16.60 -6.84
C GLN A 116 2.66 15.46 -7.32
N GLU A 117 1.68 15.78 -8.15
CA GLU A 117 0.88 14.77 -8.85
C GLU A 117 1.84 13.97 -9.74
N GLN A 118 2.23 12.80 -9.25
CA GLN A 118 3.01 11.88 -10.07
C GLN A 118 2.05 11.33 -11.13
N GLU A 119 2.20 11.79 -12.37
CA GLU A 119 1.72 11.03 -13.52
C GLU A 119 2.22 9.60 -13.31
N SER A 120 1.29 8.66 -13.24
CA SER A 120 1.55 7.24 -13.06
C SER A 120 2.52 6.76 -14.14
N LYS A 121 3.82 6.86 -13.85
CA LYS A 121 4.84 6.13 -14.57
C LYS A 121 4.67 4.68 -14.15
N GLU A 122 3.77 3.97 -14.85
CA GLU A 122 4.00 2.56 -15.15
C GLU A 122 5.48 2.44 -15.48
N GLU A 123 6.22 1.62 -14.72
CA GLU A 123 7.66 1.42 -14.80
C GLU A 123 8.15 1.46 -16.26
N GLN A 124 8.64 2.63 -16.69
CA GLN A 124 9.46 2.72 -17.88
C GLN A 124 10.86 2.30 -17.45
N ILE A 125 11.17 1.04 -17.75
CA ILE A 125 12.49 0.44 -17.65
C ILE A 125 13.51 1.39 -18.32
N PRO A 126 14.61 1.81 -17.66
CA PRO A 126 15.54 2.76 -18.24
C PRO A 126 16.31 2.12 -19.40
N ASN A 127 16.11 2.62 -20.62
CA ASN A 127 16.92 2.25 -21.77
C ASN A 127 18.23 3.04 -21.70
N GLN A 128 19.31 2.42 -21.22
CA GLN A 128 20.65 2.98 -21.35
C GLN A 128 21.06 2.95 -22.82
N GLU A 129 21.14 4.14 -23.43
CA GLU A 129 21.73 4.34 -24.75
C GLU A 129 23.26 4.15 -24.68
N ALA A 130 23.71 2.94 -25.00
CA ALA A 130 25.07 2.71 -25.46
C ALA A 130 25.10 2.89 -26.99
N ASN A 131 25.79 3.94 -27.39
CA ASN A 131 26.18 4.30 -28.75
C ASN A 131 26.83 3.11 -29.51
N SER A 132 26.22 2.63 -30.60
CA SER A 132 26.95 2.08 -31.76
C SER A 132 26.03 1.78 -32.95
N GLN A 133 26.16 2.62 -33.97
CA GLN A 133 26.09 2.35 -35.41
C GLN A 133 25.18 1.21 -35.95
N SER A 134 24.18 1.65 -36.73
CA SER A 134 23.75 1.10 -38.03
C SER A 134 22.74 -0.07 -38.10
N LYS A 135 21.72 0.20 -38.93
CA LYS A 135 20.78 -0.70 -39.66
C LYS A 135 19.36 -0.85 -39.09
N LYS A 136 18.40 -0.34 -39.89
CA LYS A 136 16.95 -0.58 -39.88
C LYS A 136 16.60 -2.04 -39.53
N LYS A 137 15.65 -2.25 -38.60
CA LYS A 137 14.55 -3.25 -38.69
C LYS A 137 13.56 -3.15 -37.51
N GLU A 138 12.31 -2.86 -37.88
CA GLU A 138 11.02 -3.30 -37.31
C GLU A 138 10.72 -3.13 -35.81
N LYS A 139 9.86 -2.14 -35.53
CA LYS A 139 9.09 -2.02 -34.28
C LYS A 139 8.33 -3.32 -34.03
N LYS A 140 8.64 -4.03 -32.95
CA LYS A 140 7.75 -5.06 -32.43
C LYS A 140 6.54 -4.34 -31.80
N GLU A 141 5.40 -4.45 -32.46
CA GLU A 141 4.11 -3.94 -31.98
C GLU A 141 3.84 -4.42 -30.55
N ILE A 142 3.73 -3.47 -29.62
CA ILE A 142 3.24 -3.74 -28.28
C ILE A 142 1.72 -3.84 -28.39
N LEU A 143 1.22 -5.07 -28.45
CA LEU A 143 -0.21 -5.34 -28.59
C LEU A 143 -0.95 -4.92 -27.31
N THR A 144 -1.93 -4.04 -27.47
CA THR A 144 -2.84 -3.58 -26.40
C THR A 144 -3.65 -4.74 -25.82
N LYS A 145 -4.18 -4.60 -24.58
CA LYS A 145 -4.96 -5.64 -23.88
C LYS A 145 -6.06 -6.27 -24.75
N ASN A 146 -6.75 -5.46 -25.56
CA ASN A 146 -7.78 -5.95 -26.49
C ASN A 146 -7.23 -6.81 -27.63
N GLN A 147 -6.02 -6.50 -28.13
CA GLN A 147 -5.36 -7.29 -29.17
C GLN A 147 -4.85 -8.63 -28.61
N LYS A 148 -4.36 -8.66 -27.36
CA LYS A 148 -4.00 -9.91 -26.66
C LYS A 148 -5.23 -10.81 -26.44
N ARG A 149 -6.39 -10.24 -26.04
CA ARG A 149 -7.66 -10.99 -25.89
C ARG A 149 -8.10 -11.65 -27.21
N ARG A 150 -8.08 -10.90 -28.32
CA ARG A 150 -8.41 -11.46 -29.64
C ARG A 150 -7.46 -12.57 -30.09
N LEU A 151 -6.19 -12.51 -29.70
CA LEU A 151 -5.23 -13.57 -29.99
C LEU A 151 -5.54 -14.84 -29.18
N ALA A 152 -5.95 -14.70 -27.92
CA ALA A 152 -6.33 -15.81 -27.05
C ALA A 152 -7.66 -16.47 -27.46
N GLU A 153 -8.55 -15.73 -28.13
CA GLU A 153 -9.82 -16.25 -28.66
C GLU A 153 -9.68 -16.99 -30.00
N ARG A 154 -8.51 -16.93 -30.64
CA ARG A 154 -8.26 -17.58 -31.94
C ARG A 154 -8.14 -19.10 -31.77
N THR A 155 -9.18 -19.81 -32.19
CA THR A 155 -9.22 -21.27 -32.24
C THR A 155 -8.23 -21.82 -33.29
N ASN A 156 -7.56 -22.94 -32.99
CA ASN A 156 -6.65 -23.61 -33.92
C ASN A 156 -7.40 -24.15 -35.16
N TYR A 157 -6.67 -24.46 -36.24
CA TYR A 157 -7.19 -24.94 -37.55
C TYR A 157 -8.01 -26.24 -37.51
N LYS A 158 -8.12 -26.90 -36.34
CA LYS A 158 -9.01 -28.05 -36.08
C LYS A 158 -10.30 -27.70 -35.32
N GLY A 159 -10.55 -26.42 -35.01
CA GLY A 159 -11.75 -25.97 -34.30
C GLY A 159 -11.77 -26.29 -32.79
N GLU A 160 -10.73 -26.94 -32.26
CA GLU A 160 -10.65 -27.32 -30.86
C GLU A 160 -9.80 -26.33 -30.05
N ARG A 161 -10.34 -25.90 -28.91
CA ARG A 161 -9.62 -25.08 -27.92
C ARG A 161 -8.80 -26.00 -27.02
N GLY A 162 -7.59 -25.57 -26.65
CA GLY A 162 -6.67 -26.39 -25.85
C GLY A 162 -7.27 -26.84 -24.52
N ARG A 163 -6.82 -28.00 -24.01
CA ARG A 163 -7.14 -28.48 -22.65
C ARG A 163 -6.84 -27.36 -21.64
N GLY A 164 -7.78 -27.11 -20.74
CA GLY A 164 -7.71 -26.01 -19.76
C GLY A 164 -8.50 -24.75 -20.16
N TRP A 165 -9.07 -24.67 -21.36
CA TRP A 165 -9.97 -23.55 -21.72
C TRP A 165 -11.31 -23.59 -20.97
N ASN A 166 -11.79 -24.79 -20.60
CA ASN A 166 -13.00 -24.97 -19.80
C ASN A 166 -12.65 -25.68 -18.48
N TRP A 167 -12.67 -24.92 -17.39
CA TRP A 167 -12.36 -25.41 -16.05
C TRP A 167 -13.37 -26.48 -15.55
N VAL A 168 -14.61 -26.46 -16.04
CA VAL A 168 -15.63 -27.47 -15.73
C VAL A 168 -15.24 -28.86 -16.27
N ASP A 169 -14.50 -28.90 -17.38
CA ASP A 169 -14.06 -30.16 -18.00
C ASP A 169 -12.88 -30.80 -17.24
N VAL A 170 -12.01 -29.96 -16.65
CA VAL A 170 -10.94 -30.40 -15.75
C VAL A 170 -11.53 -30.99 -14.46
N VAL A 171 -12.55 -30.35 -13.88
CA VAL A 171 -13.23 -30.84 -12.67
C VAL A 171 -13.93 -32.18 -12.92
N LYS A 172 -14.63 -32.34 -14.06
CA LYS A 172 -15.24 -33.62 -14.44
C LYS A 172 -14.22 -34.74 -14.70
N HIS A 173 -13.03 -34.39 -15.20
CA HIS A 173 -11.96 -35.36 -15.41
C HIS A 173 -11.34 -35.84 -14.08
N LEU A 174 -11.16 -34.92 -13.13
CA LEU A 174 -10.68 -35.22 -11.78
C LEU A 174 -11.70 -36.02 -10.98
N SER A 175 -13.00 -35.73 -11.10
CA SER A 175 -14.03 -36.49 -10.39
C SER A 175 -14.17 -37.94 -10.88
N LYS A 176 -13.82 -38.23 -12.14
CA LYS A 176 -13.76 -39.61 -12.67
C LYS A 176 -12.53 -40.40 -12.22
N THR A 177 -11.42 -39.73 -11.92
CA THR A 177 -10.17 -40.38 -11.50
C THR A 177 -10.09 -40.62 -9.99
N ALA A 178 -11.02 -40.05 -9.22
CA ALA A 178 -11.11 -40.28 -7.77
C ALA A 178 -11.89 -41.57 -7.37
N ASN A 179 -12.43 -42.32 -8.33
CA ASN A 179 -13.31 -43.47 -8.06
C ASN A 179 -12.80 -44.79 -8.69
N SER A 180 -11.49 -44.98 -8.82
CA SER A 180 -10.86 -46.27 -9.17
C SER A 180 -9.73 -46.60 -8.22
#